data_AF-A0A6L9L5T5-F1
#
_entry.id   AF-A0A6L9L5T5-F1
#
_cell.length_a   1.000
_cell.length_b   1.000
_cell.length_c   1.000
_cell.angle_alpha   90.00
_cell.angle_beta   90.00
_cell.angle_gamma   90.00
#
_symmetry.space_group_name_H-M   'P 1'
#
loop_
_entity.id
_entity.type
_entity.pdbx_description
1 polymer ?
#
loop_
_entity_poly.entity_id
_entity_poly.type
_entity_poly.pdbx_seq_one_letter_code
_entity_poly.pdbx_strand_id
1 'polypeptide(L)'
;MKQYGIIGIGFLLLLFWGCRKEYEAPVPYTFTNQPGSGKFTPAIRQAMNGVYGVTDGAGVFGDQVVLKWTYTLEGTDTTHYLSVFSGVDVAYFNLEINTKADSLALSGYWRKLTNTQKGQTRLTVREKRNGQLQPFSGSLTDGDTLVIDGAYGNDDAEPAQKVTFTYRRPLNSRPFAIMAHRSGGRTSDLLPASENSVDMIKLASRLGANGIEIDVRYTKDGVPILYHDNTLNLRLVQKNGLLGPIENYTYQQLNNLVRLINGEKIPTLEEALDAVLNNTSLEFVWLDTKYIGPMDKVQAIQQKYRQRAILARRNLRIVIGLPSTDAVASYQALSDKENTPILCELDTATTRSLNARIWAPRWTLGPQTAEVAAMQAEGRTVFVWTLDEPEFIREFIAQNTFDGILSNYSSVVAYYHYSSQ
;
A
#
# COMPACT_ATOMS: atom_id res chain seq x y z
N MET A 1 -58.39 24.39 51.18
CA MET A 1 -56.94 24.13 51.31
C MET A 1 -56.58 23.07 50.27
N LYS A 2 -55.92 23.48 49.17
CA LYS A 2 -54.62 22.98 48.67
C LYS A 2 -54.56 21.43 48.58
N GLN A 3 -54.26 20.82 47.44
CA GLN A 3 -53.02 21.03 46.70
C GLN A 3 -53.10 20.40 45.30
N TYR A 4 -52.67 21.15 44.29
CA TYR A 4 -52.41 20.68 42.93
C TYR A 4 -51.12 19.83 42.91
N GLY A 5 -51.11 18.75 42.13
CA GLY A 5 -49.92 17.98 41.79
C GLY A 5 -49.88 17.70 40.30
N ILE A 6 -49.31 18.64 39.54
CA ILE A 6 -49.06 18.51 38.10
C ILE A 6 -47.82 17.63 37.92
N ILE A 7 -47.97 16.58 37.12
CA ILE A 7 -46.93 15.61 36.75
C ILE A 7 -45.88 16.33 35.90
N GLY A 8 -44.66 16.45 36.42
CA GLY A 8 -43.50 16.95 35.69
C GLY A 8 -43.01 15.93 34.66
N ILE A 9 -43.06 16.30 33.38
CA ILE A 9 -42.42 15.57 32.28
C ILE A 9 -40.91 15.80 32.40
N GLY A 10 -40.19 14.80 32.91
CA GLY A 10 -38.74 14.77 32.87
C GLY A 10 -38.24 14.49 31.45
N PHE A 11 -37.79 15.52 30.75
CA PHE A 11 -36.98 15.36 29.54
C PHE A 11 -35.61 14.78 29.94
N LEU A 12 -35.45 13.46 29.80
CA LEU A 12 -34.15 12.81 29.92
C LEU A 12 -33.36 13.08 28.62
N LEU A 13 -32.47 14.07 28.67
CA LEU A 13 -31.42 14.26 27.66
C LEU A 13 -30.43 13.10 27.78
N LEU A 14 -30.68 12.01 27.05
CA LEU A 14 -29.70 10.96 26.80
C LEU A 14 -28.63 11.50 25.85
N LEU A 15 -27.62 12.16 26.41
CA LEU A 15 -26.33 12.35 25.76
C LEU A 15 -25.70 10.97 25.59
N PHE A 16 -25.94 10.34 24.44
CA PHE A 16 -25.14 9.20 24.00
C PHE A 16 -23.72 9.69 23.74
N TRP A 17 -22.88 9.70 24.77
CA TRP A 17 -21.43 9.62 24.61
C TRP A 17 -21.11 8.23 24.07
N GLY A 18 -21.27 8.07 22.75
CA GLY A 18 -20.60 7.02 22.01
C GLY A 18 -19.11 7.32 21.99
N CYS A 19 -18.41 7.09 23.11
CA CYS A 19 -16.94 7.04 23.11
C CYS A 19 -16.54 5.81 22.31
N ARG A 20 -16.45 5.95 20.99
CA ARG A 20 -15.63 5.05 20.19
C ARG A 20 -14.22 5.20 20.76
N LYS A 21 -13.62 4.11 21.25
CA LYS A 21 -12.19 4.13 21.55
C LYS A 21 -11.48 4.53 20.25
N GLU A 22 -10.95 5.74 20.22
CA GLU A 22 -10.06 6.18 19.16
C GLU A 22 -8.74 5.46 19.38
N TYR A 23 -8.53 4.40 18.61
CA TYR A 23 -7.23 3.77 18.51
C TYR A 23 -6.42 4.63 17.55
N GLU A 24 -5.48 5.40 18.07
CA GLU A 24 -4.55 6.18 17.26
C GLU A 24 -3.19 5.49 17.24
N ALA A 25 -2.55 5.51 16.07
CA ALA A 25 -1.18 5.06 15.91
C ALA A 25 -0.38 6.06 15.07
N PRO A 26 -0.21 7.32 15.55
CA PRO A 26 0.55 8.32 14.81
C PRO A 26 1.97 7.83 14.55
N VAL A 27 2.54 8.22 13.40
CA VAL A 27 3.92 7.88 13.08
C VAL A 27 4.85 8.60 14.05
N PRO A 28 5.70 7.89 14.81
CA PRO A 28 6.51 8.49 15.87
C PRO A 28 7.74 9.24 15.33
N TYR A 29 7.76 9.57 14.04
CA TYR A 29 8.91 10.11 13.33
C TYR A 29 8.49 11.11 12.25
N THR A 30 9.13 12.28 12.25
CA THR A 30 8.90 13.31 11.23
C THR A 30 9.89 13.15 10.09
N PHE A 31 9.40 12.71 8.93
CA PHE A 31 10.23 12.62 7.74
C PHE A 31 10.61 13.99 7.20
N THR A 32 11.86 14.13 6.79
CA THR A 32 12.31 15.31 6.02
C THR A 32 11.81 15.27 4.58
N ASN A 33 11.67 14.06 4.03
CA ASN A 33 11.30 13.82 2.62
C ASN A 33 12.22 14.51 1.60
N GLN A 34 13.44 14.86 1.99
CA GLN A 34 14.43 15.47 1.11
C GLN A 34 15.43 14.41 0.61
N PRO A 35 16.02 14.58 -0.58
CA PRO A 35 17.16 13.77 -0.99
C PRO A 35 18.26 13.79 0.07
N GLY A 36 18.69 12.61 0.52
CA GLY A 36 19.77 12.50 1.48
C GLY A 36 21.11 12.92 0.88
N SER A 37 21.97 13.58 1.67
CA SER A 37 23.34 13.94 1.28
C SER A 37 24.34 12.77 1.39
N GLY A 38 23.88 11.59 1.82
CA GLY A 38 24.73 10.51 2.32
C GLY A 38 25.37 9.59 1.28
N LYS A 39 26.29 8.74 1.76
CA LYS A 39 27.10 7.78 0.98
C LYS A 39 26.35 6.58 0.38
N PHE A 40 25.02 6.55 0.45
CA PHE A 40 24.22 5.44 -0.08
C PHE A 40 24.17 5.48 -1.61
N THR A 41 25.27 5.15 -2.29
CA THR A 41 25.32 5.06 -3.76
C THR A 41 24.32 4.03 -4.30
N PRO A 42 23.95 4.07 -5.59
CA PRO A 42 23.09 3.04 -6.19
C PRO A 42 23.60 1.62 -5.94
N ALA A 43 24.91 1.39 -6.03
CA ALA A 43 25.53 0.08 -5.79
C ALA A 43 25.35 -0.39 -4.33
N ILE A 44 25.53 0.50 -3.35
CA ILE A 44 25.33 0.17 -1.93
C ILE A 44 23.86 -0.16 -1.66
N ARG A 45 22.93 0.66 -2.15
CA ARG A 45 21.49 0.38 -1.98
C ARG A 45 21.09 -0.94 -2.65
N GLN A 46 21.64 -1.23 -3.83
CA GLN A 46 21.39 -2.49 -4.51
C GLN A 46 21.90 -3.69 -3.70
N ALA A 47 23.13 -3.62 -3.17
CA ALA A 47 23.72 -4.67 -2.35
C ALA A 47 22.97 -4.90 -1.02
N MET A 48 22.31 -3.85 -0.50
CA MET A 48 21.50 -3.94 0.72
C MET A 48 20.15 -4.65 0.52
N ASN A 49 19.64 -4.80 -0.71
CA ASN A 49 18.42 -5.57 -0.93
C ASN A 49 18.68 -7.05 -0.62
N GLY A 50 17.94 -7.61 0.34
CA GLY A 50 18.17 -9.00 0.72
C GLY A 50 17.33 -9.48 1.88
N VAL A 51 17.50 -10.76 2.17
CA VAL A 51 16.95 -11.43 3.35
C VAL A 51 18.03 -11.41 4.43
N TYR A 52 17.65 -11.01 5.64
CA TYR A 52 18.57 -10.82 6.77
C TYR A 52 18.10 -11.63 7.97
N GLY A 53 19.03 -12.26 8.68
CA GLY A 53 18.78 -12.84 9.99
C GLY A 53 18.76 -11.76 11.06
N VAL A 54 17.92 -11.93 12.07
CA VAL A 54 17.83 -11.02 13.22
C VAL A 54 18.45 -11.69 14.44
N THR A 55 19.39 -11.02 15.12
CA THR A 55 19.97 -11.51 16.37
C THR A 55 19.48 -10.71 17.57
N ASP A 56 19.78 -9.42 17.61
CA ASP A 56 19.20 -8.49 18.57
C ASP A 56 17.82 -8.05 18.07
N GLY A 57 16.81 -8.04 18.96
CA GLY A 57 15.43 -7.68 18.60
C GLY A 57 14.59 -8.81 17.99
N ALA A 58 15.13 -10.04 17.90
CA ALA A 58 14.43 -11.18 17.28
C ALA A 58 13.10 -11.53 17.97
N GLY A 59 12.99 -11.30 19.28
CA GLY A 59 11.73 -11.48 20.03
C GLY A 59 10.62 -10.49 19.64
N VAL A 60 10.95 -9.40 18.95
CA VAL A 60 9.97 -8.37 18.51
C VAL A 60 9.69 -8.47 17.02
N PHE A 61 10.72 -8.75 16.21
CA PHE A 61 10.66 -8.69 14.74
C PHE A 61 10.83 -10.05 14.05
N GLY A 62 10.89 -11.15 14.80
CA GLY A 62 11.16 -12.48 14.26
C GLY A 62 12.66 -12.71 14.01
N ASP A 63 13.00 -13.93 13.61
CA ASP A 63 14.38 -14.37 13.35
C ASP A 63 14.91 -13.94 11.96
N GLN A 64 14.05 -13.38 11.13
CA GLN A 64 14.35 -12.96 9.77
C GLN A 64 13.52 -11.76 9.35
N VAL A 65 14.13 -10.89 8.55
CA VAL A 65 13.47 -9.76 7.88
C VAL A 65 13.89 -9.65 6.42
N VAL A 66 13.09 -8.95 5.63
CA VAL A 66 13.39 -8.56 4.25
C VAL A 66 13.73 -7.07 4.22
N LEU A 67 14.87 -6.71 3.65
CA LEU A 67 15.24 -5.31 3.40
C LEU A 67 15.09 -5.00 1.92
N LYS A 68 14.37 -3.91 1.61
CA LYS A 68 14.17 -3.44 0.23
C LYS A 68 14.24 -1.93 0.14
N TRP A 69 15.04 -1.42 -0.79
CA TRP A 69 15.09 -0.01 -1.12
C TRP A 69 13.98 0.37 -2.09
N THR A 70 13.38 1.54 -1.85
CA THR A 70 12.38 2.18 -2.70
C THR A 70 12.69 3.65 -2.85
N TYR A 71 11.93 4.36 -3.68
CA TYR A 71 12.07 5.79 -3.86
C TYR A 71 10.77 6.44 -4.30
N THR A 72 10.68 7.73 -4.01
CA THR A 72 9.70 8.65 -4.61
C THR A 72 10.43 9.70 -5.43
N LEU A 73 9.70 10.34 -6.32
CA LEU A 73 10.20 11.38 -7.21
C LEU A 73 9.43 12.68 -6.94
N GLU A 74 10.12 13.81 -6.97
CA GLU A 74 9.53 15.15 -6.92
C GLU A 74 10.26 16.05 -7.92
N GLY A 75 9.67 16.23 -9.11
CA GLY A 75 10.37 16.87 -10.22
C GLY A 75 11.59 16.06 -10.65
N THR A 76 12.78 16.64 -10.53
CA THR A 76 14.06 15.97 -10.79
C THR A 76 14.65 15.27 -9.57
N ASP A 77 14.10 15.54 -8.39
CA ASP A 77 14.65 15.05 -7.13
C ASP A 77 14.14 13.63 -6.87
N THR A 78 15.03 12.80 -6.32
CA THR A 78 14.71 11.42 -5.93
C THR A 78 15.01 11.23 -4.45
N THR A 79 13.98 10.87 -3.68
CA THR A 79 14.13 10.55 -2.25
C THR A 79 14.09 9.04 -2.08
N HIS A 80 15.15 8.47 -1.50
CA HIS A 80 15.29 7.04 -1.30
C HIS A 80 14.92 6.64 0.13
N TYR A 81 14.23 5.50 0.25
CA TYR A 81 13.82 4.93 1.53
C TYR A 81 14.27 3.48 1.63
N LEU A 82 14.71 3.07 2.82
CA LEU A 82 14.86 1.66 3.15
C LEU A 82 13.61 1.19 3.89
N SER A 83 12.99 0.13 3.39
CA SER A 83 11.92 -0.58 4.09
C SER A 83 12.43 -1.91 4.61
N VAL A 84 11.99 -2.28 5.81
CA VAL A 84 12.23 -3.59 6.43
C VAL A 84 10.87 -4.25 6.62
N PHE A 85 10.70 -5.50 6.22
CA PHE A 85 9.46 -6.25 6.38
C PHE A 85 9.69 -7.49 7.24
N SER A 86 8.78 -7.75 8.17
CA SER A 86 8.77 -8.90 9.06
C SER A 86 7.44 -9.64 8.97
N GLY A 87 7.50 -10.96 9.13
CA GLY A 87 6.32 -11.80 9.25
C GLY A 87 5.63 -11.74 10.63
N VAL A 88 6.27 -11.15 11.64
CA VAL A 88 5.71 -11.03 13.00
C VAL A 88 4.81 -9.81 13.06
N ASP A 89 3.51 -10.01 13.35
CA ASP A 89 2.52 -8.94 13.53
C ASP A 89 2.45 -7.93 12.37
N VAL A 90 2.82 -8.39 11.16
CA VAL A 90 2.89 -7.54 9.96
C VAL A 90 3.80 -6.32 10.23
N ALA A 91 4.90 -6.53 10.96
CA ALA A 91 5.80 -5.45 11.31
C ALA A 91 6.57 -4.95 10.09
N TYR A 92 6.69 -3.62 9.98
CA TYR A 92 7.49 -2.98 8.95
C TYR A 92 8.25 -1.79 9.51
N PHE A 93 9.34 -1.44 8.83
CA PHE A 93 10.13 -0.25 9.10
C PHE A 93 10.11 0.62 7.85
N ASN A 94 10.13 1.93 8.05
CA ASN A 94 10.35 2.91 7.01
C ASN A 94 11.43 3.88 7.47
N LEU A 95 12.54 3.91 6.75
CA LEU A 95 13.71 4.69 7.09
C LEU A 95 14.09 5.62 5.94
N GLU A 96 14.48 6.84 6.26
CA GLU A 96 15.10 7.79 5.33
C GLU A 96 16.59 7.94 5.62
N ILE A 97 17.34 8.33 4.59
CA ILE A 97 18.75 8.70 4.72
C ILE A 97 18.82 10.01 5.52
N ASN A 98 19.74 10.08 6.49
CA ASN A 98 19.96 11.31 7.22
C ASN A 98 20.45 12.43 6.28
N THR A 99 19.69 13.52 6.17
CA THR A 99 19.97 14.63 5.26
C THR A 99 21.17 15.48 5.67
N LYS A 100 21.59 15.40 6.93
CA LYS A 100 22.67 16.23 7.51
C LYS A 100 23.97 15.48 7.74
N ALA A 101 24.02 14.18 7.47
CA ALA A 101 25.18 13.36 7.75
C ALA A 101 25.67 12.66 6.47
N ASP A 102 26.93 12.88 6.11
CA ASP A 102 27.63 12.09 5.09
C ASP A 102 28.07 10.72 5.67
N SER A 103 27.10 9.94 6.12
CA SER A 103 27.29 8.65 6.77
C SER A 103 26.31 7.61 6.23
N LEU A 104 26.59 6.34 6.50
CA LEU A 104 25.69 5.23 6.19
C LEU A 104 24.69 4.99 7.32
N ALA A 105 24.08 6.07 7.81
CA ALA A 105 23.09 6.05 8.87
C ALA A 105 21.68 6.32 8.32
N LEU A 106 20.70 5.64 8.91
CA LEU A 106 19.29 5.68 8.57
C LEU A 106 18.49 5.97 9.83
N SER A 107 17.46 6.79 9.71
CA SER A 107 16.53 7.10 10.78
C SER A 107 15.11 6.94 10.28
N GLY A 108 14.20 6.54 11.17
CA GLY A 108 12.80 6.39 10.82
C GLY A 108 12.00 5.76 11.95
N TYR A 109 11.01 4.97 11.56
CA TYR A 109 10.15 4.27 12.51
C TYR A 109 9.92 2.82 12.11
N TRP A 110 9.50 2.03 13.08
CA TRP A 110 8.91 0.70 12.89
C TRP A 110 7.49 0.69 13.42
N ARG A 111 6.67 -0.24 12.92
CA ARG A 111 5.28 -0.40 13.33
C ARG A 111 4.75 -1.79 13.02
N LYS A 112 3.83 -2.29 13.86
CA LYS A 112 2.99 -3.47 13.61
C LYS A 112 1.63 -3.04 13.07
N LEU A 113 1.11 -3.76 12.07
CA LEU A 113 -0.21 -3.45 11.49
C LEU A 113 -1.36 -4.21 12.15
N THR A 114 -1.07 -5.30 12.87
CA THR A 114 -2.09 -6.07 13.61
C THR A 114 -2.43 -5.47 14.98
N ASN A 115 -1.68 -4.45 15.43
CA ASN A 115 -1.89 -3.76 16.70
C ASN A 115 -1.33 -2.32 16.65
N THR A 116 -1.27 -1.63 17.79
CA THR A 116 -0.83 -0.23 17.86
C THR A 116 0.65 -0.04 18.18
N GLN A 117 1.43 -1.12 18.33
CA GLN A 117 2.86 -1.04 18.66
C GLN A 117 3.65 -0.41 17.51
N LYS A 118 4.55 0.49 17.89
CA LYS A 118 5.38 1.29 17.01
C LYS A 118 6.57 1.83 17.78
N GLY A 119 7.53 2.41 17.07
CA GLY A 119 8.56 3.22 17.71
C GLY A 119 9.56 3.78 16.72
N GLN A 120 10.41 4.68 17.19
CA GLN A 120 11.51 5.20 16.38
C GLN A 120 12.64 4.17 16.23
N THR A 121 13.47 4.34 15.20
CA THR A 121 14.67 3.54 15.01
C THR A 121 15.79 4.35 14.37
N ARG A 122 17.02 4.00 14.73
CA ARG A 122 18.25 4.51 14.10
C ARG A 122 19.15 3.32 13.80
N LEU A 123 19.52 3.18 12.53
CA LEU A 123 20.30 2.06 12.02
C LEU A 123 21.55 2.59 11.31
N THR A 124 22.60 1.78 11.27
CA THR A 124 23.84 2.07 10.55
C THR A 124 24.28 0.85 9.76
N VAL A 125 24.81 1.06 8.56
CA VAL A 125 25.39 -0.02 7.75
C VAL A 125 26.83 -0.28 8.19
N ARG A 126 27.14 -1.57 8.41
CA ARG A 126 28.43 -2.10 8.82
C ARG A 126 28.80 -3.33 8.00
N GLU A 127 30.06 -3.75 8.09
CA GLU A 127 30.51 -5.05 7.60
C GLU A 127 31.01 -5.91 8.75
N LYS A 128 30.81 -7.22 8.64
CA LYS A 128 31.39 -8.21 9.53
C LYS A 128 32.55 -8.88 8.79
N ARG A 129 33.78 -8.62 9.25
CA ARG A 129 35.02 -9.20 8.74
C ARG A 129 35.71 -9.99 9.84
N ASN A 130 36.08 -11.25 9.57
CA ASN A 130 36.72 -12.14 10.55
C ASN A 130 35.97 -12.22 11.89
N GLY A 131 34.63 -12.22 11.83
CA GLY A 131 33.79 -12.28 13.02
C GLY A 131 33.56 -10.95 13.76
N GLN A 132 34.26 -9.87 13.40
CA GLN A 132 34.16 -8.57 14.05
C GLN A 132 33.39 -7.55 13.20
N LEU A 133 32.57 -6.73 13.85
CA LEU A 133 31.87 -5.61 13.19
C LEU A 133 32.81 -4.43 12.95
N GLN A 134 32.78 -3.89 11.75
CA GLN A 134 33.59 -2.77 11.29
C GLN A 134 32.73 -1.77 10.49
N PRO A 135 33.14 -0.50 10.38
CA PRO A 135 32.47 0.45 9.49
C PRO A 135 32.44 -0.07 8.05
N PHE A 136 31.29 0.04 7.37
CA PHE A 136 31.19 -0.40 5.98
C PHE A 136 32.02 0.51 5.07
N SER A 137 32.93 -0.10 4.30
CA SER A 137 33.88 0.64 3.44
C SER A 137 33.29 1.06 2.08
N GLY A 138 32.07 0.62 1.77
CA GLY A 138 31.36 0.89 0.51
C GLY A 138 31.32 -0.30 -0.45
N SER A 139 32.13 -1.33 -0.19
CA SER A 139 32.13 -2.62 -0.90
C SER A 139 32.48 -3.75 0.07
N LEU A 140 31.89 -4.93 -0.11
CA LEU A 140 32.28 -6.12 0.64
C LEU A 140 33.50 -6.78 -0.01
N THR A 141 34.42 -7.32 0.79
CA THR A 141 35.44 -8.27 0.31
C THR A 141 34.95 -9.70 0.49
N ASP A 142 35.57 -10.65 -0.22
CA ASP A 142 35.18 -12.06 -0.14
C ASP A 142 35.25 -12.57 1.31
N GLY A 143 34.13 -13.12 1.79
CA GLY A 143 33.99 -13.60 3.17
C GLY A 143 33.42 -12.57 4.16
N ASP A 144 33.32 -11.30 3.77
CA ASP A 144 32.61 -10.31 4.58
C ASP A 144 31.10 -10.49 4.49
N THR A 145 30.39 -10.07 5.54
CA THR A 145 28.93 -10.05 5.55
C THR A 145 28.41 -8.66 5.87
N LEU A 146 27.45 -8.19 5.09
CA LEU A 146 26.77 -6.93 5.35
C LEU A 146 25.91 -7.03 6.63
N VAL A 147 26.02 -6.04 7.50
CA VAL A 147 25.26 -5.95 8.75
C VAL A 147 24.61 -4.58 8.86
N ILE A 148 23.34 -4.55 9.26
CA ILE A 148 22.62 -3.31 9.59
C ILE A 148 22.31 -3.42 11.08
N ASP A 149 22.89 -2.56 11.90
CA ASP A 149 22.67 -2.61 13.33
C ASP A 149 22.35 -1.22 13.90
N GLY A 150 21.83 -1.20 15.12
CA GLY A 150 21.49 0.04 15.80
C GLY A 150 20.51 -0.21 16.92
N ALA A 151 19.52 0.68 17.02
CA ALA A 151 18.53 0.60 18.08
C ALA A 151 17.11 0.93 17.59
N TYR A 152 16.13 0.45 18.34
CA TYR A 152 14.73 0.83 18.26
C TYR A 152 14.21 1.31 19.63
N GLY A 153 13.20 2.16 19.60
CA GLY A 153 12.45 2.62 20.76
C GLY A 153 11.02 2.07 20.72
N ASN A 154 10.24 2.36 21.75
CA ASN A 154 8.80 2.08 21.80
C ASN A 154 8.07 3.42 21.91
N ASP A 155 6.99 3.57 21.14
CA ASP A 155 6.24 4.82 21.01
C ASP A 155 7.17 5.99 20.65
N ASP A 156 7.12 7.07 21.42
CA ASP A 156 7.90 8.29 21.20
C ASP A 156 9.25 8.25 21.94
N ALA A 157 9.61 7.12 22.57
CA ALA A 157 10.88 6.99 23.28
C ALA A 157 12.07 6.94 22.30
N GLU A 158 13.17 7.56 22.70
CA GLU A 158 14.43 7.52 21.96
C GLU A 158 14.92 6.06 21.77
N PRO A 159 15.49 5.71 20.61
CA PRO A 159 15.97 4.35 20.35
C PRO A 159 17.08 3.91 21.32
N ALA A 160 16.81 2.86 22.10
CA ALA A 160 17.75 2.32 23.09
C ALA A 160 17.86 0.78 23.09
N GLN A 161 16.87 0.07 22.54
CA GLN A 161 16.86 -1.39 22.47
C GLN A 161 17.62 -1.84 21.22
N LYS A 162 18.58 -2.75 21.35
CA LYS A 162 19.42 -3.17 20.23
C LYS A 162 18.63 -3.95 19.18
N VAL A 163 18.96 -3.70 17.91
CA VAL A 163 18.51 -4.52 16.77
C VAL A 163 19.67 -4.71 15.80
N THR A 164 19.81 -5.95 15.30
CA THR A 164 20.91 -6.32 14.40
C THR A 164 20.38 -7.24 13.30
N PHE A 165 20.57 -6.83 12.05
CA PHE A 165 20.23 -7.56 10.83
C PHE A 165 21.50 -7.99 10.11
N THR A 166 21.71 -9.30 9.94
CA THR A 166 22.88 -9.86 9.22
C THR A 166 22.45 -10.45 7.89
N TYR A 167 23.05 -9.99 6.79
CA TYR A 167 22.70 -10.44 5.44
C TYR A 167 22.85 -11.96 5.33
N ARG A 168 21.85 -12.61 4.71
CA ARG A 168 21.87 -14.06 4.45
C ARG A 168 21.94 -14.36 2.96
N ARG A 169 21.09 -13.72 2.16
CA ARG A 169 20.92 -14.06 0.74
C ARG A 169 20.15 -12.97 -0.02
N PRO A 170 20.19 -12.99 -1.37
CA PRO A 170 19.34 -12.13 -2.19
C PRO A 170 17.85 -12.42 -2.00
N LEU A 171 17.03 -11.44 -2.40
CA LEU A 171 15.57 -11.58 -2.47
C LEU A 171 15.18 -12.59 -3.55
N ASN A 172 14.02 -13.23 -3.40
CA ASN A 172 13.37 -13.91 -4.53
C ASN A 172 13.20 -12.93 -5.69
N SER A 173 13.61 -13.35 -6.89
CA SER A 173 13.56 -12.53 -8.13
C SER A 173 12.40 -12.90 -9.05
N ARG A 174 11.58 -13.90 -8.68
CA ARG A 174 10.39 -14.29 -9.45
C ARG A 174 9.48 -13.08 -9.64
N PRO A 175 9.03 -12.77 -10.87
CA PRO A 175 8.01 -11.75 -11.09
C PRO A 175 6.75 -12.05 -10.28
N PHE A 176 6.28 -11.07 -9.51
CA PHE A 176 5.07 -11.20 -8.70
C PHE A 176 4.48 -9.82 -8.43
N ALA A 177 3.16 -9.67 -8.62
CA ALA A 177 2.46 -8.42 -8.32
C ALA A 177 2.08 -8.38 -6.84
N ILE A 178 2.75 -7.54 -6.07
CA ILE A 178 2.41 -7.19 -4.68
C ILE A 178 1.59 -5.92 -4.76
N MET A 179 0.27 -6.07 -4.70
CA MET A 179 -0.65 -4.94 -4.87
C MET A 179 -1.18 -4.48 -3.53
N ALA A 180 -1.09 -3.17 -3.27
CA ALA A 180 -1.72 -2.57 -2.10
C ALA A 180 -3.17 -2.18 -2.41
N HIS A 181 -4.10 -2.74 -1.65
CA HIS A 181 -5.53 -2.43 -1.73
C HIS A 181 -5.79 -1.00 -1.28
N ARG A 182 -6.62 -0.26 -2.01
CA ARG A 182 -6.95 1.16 -1.75
C ARG A 182 -5.71 2.05 -1.64
N SER A 183 -4.74 1.83 -2.51
CA SER A 183 -3.39 2.42 -2.51
C SER A 183 -2.45 1.99 -1.36
N GLY A 184 -2.90 1.22 -0.37
CA GLY A 184 -2.10 0.95 0.83
C GLY A 184 -2.74 -0.05 1.78
N GLY A 185 -3.91 0.33 2.29
CA GLY A 185 -4.71 -0.44 3.24
C GLY A 185 -5.95 0.35 3.64
N ARG A 186 -6.74 -0.17 4.59
CA ARG A 186 -7.96 0.49 5.08
C ARG A 186 -7.62 1.60 6.06
N THR A 187 -8.54 2.53 6.25
CA THR A 187 -8.47 3.50 7.35
C THR A 187 -8.34 2.82 8.72
N SER A 188 -8.97 1.65 8.91
CA SER A 188 -8.86 0.88 10.16
C SER A 188 -7.49 0.26 10.42
N ASP A 189 -6.62 0.19 9.41
CA ASP A 189 -5.23 -0.26 9.56
C ASP A 189 -4.33 0.89 10.08
N LEU A 190 -4.92 2.07 10.30
CA LEU A 190 -4.34 3.23 11.00
C LEU A 190 -3.05 3.77 10.34
N LEU A 191 -2.86 3.57 9.04
CA LEU A 191 -1.71 4.07 8.29
C LEU A 191 -1.63 5.62 8.30
N PRO A 192 -0.46 6.23 8.05
CA PRO A 192 -0.27 7.69 8.14
C PRO A 192 -0.92 8.51 7.02
N ALA A 193 -1.54 7.84 6.05
CA ALA A 193 -2.28 8.45 4.97
C ALA A 193 -3.65 7.77 4.88
N SER A 194 -4.64 8.46 4.32
CA SER A 194 -5.99 7.93 4.15
C SER A 194 -6.04 6.94 2.97
N GLU A 195 -6.89 5.91 3.08
CA GLU A 195 -7.15 5.01 1.95
C GLU A 195 -7.58 5.82 0.71
N ASN A 196 -7.13 5.42 -0.49
CA ASN A 196 -7.38 6.13 -1.76
C ASN A 196 -6.85 7.59 -1.86
N SER A 197 -5.98 8.05 -0.96
CA SER A 197 -5.33 9.36 -1.09
C SER A 197 -4.07 9.32 -1.97
N VAL A 198 -3.67 10.49 -2.51
CA VAL A 198 -2.38 10.63 -3.23
C VAL A 198 -1.19 10.35 -2.31
N ASP A 199 -1.29 10.72 -1.03
CA ASP A 199 -0.23 10.49 -0.06
C ASP A 199 -0.07 8.99 0.23
N MET A 200 -1.17 8.24 0.25
CA MET A 200 -1.12 6.78 0.35
C MET A 200 -0.49 6.14 -0.89
N ILE A 201 -0.80 6.63 -2.09
CA ILE A 201 -0.16 6.18 -3.34
C ILE A 201 1.36 6.32 -3.26
N LYS A 202 1.86 7.45 -2.74
CA LYS A 202 3.30 7.70 -2.56
C LYS A 202 3.93 6.82 -1.47
N LEU A 203 3.14 6.33 -0.51
CA LEU A 203 3.59 5.42 0.55
C LEU A 203 3.59 3.95 0.10
N ALA A 204 2.81 3.57 -0.90
CA ALA A 204 2.59 2.17 -1.30
C ALA A 204 3.88 1.34 -1.46
N SER A 205 4.90 1.87 -2.15
CA SER A 205 6.16 1.14 -2.35
C SER A 205 6.92 0.91 -1.05
N ARG A 206 6.85 1.86 -0.12
CA ARG A 206 7.46 1.74 1.21
C ARG A 206 6.76 0.66 2.07
N LEU A 207 5.52 0.31 1.73
CA LEU A 207 4.81 -0.84 2.30
C LEU A 207 5.07 -2.15 1.54
N GLY A 208 5.99 -2.16 0.57
CA GLY A 208 6.41 -3.37 -0.16
C GLY A 208 5.67 -3.60 -1.48
N ALA A 209 4.70 -2.75 -1.82
CA ALA A 209 3.92 -2.89 -3.03
C ALA A 209 4.68 -2.47 -4.30
N ASN A 210 4.46 -3.18 -5.40
CA ASN A 210 4.85 -2.76 -6.75
C ASN A 210 3.64 -2.44 -7.64
N GLY A 211 2.43 -2.64 -7.15
CA GLY A 211 1.19 -2.17 -7.76
C GLY A 211 0.20 -1.67 -6.71
N ILE A 212 -0.87 -1.04 -7.17
CA ILE A 212 -1.98 -0.60 -6.33
C ILE A 212 -3.33 -0.95 -6.97
N GLU A 213 -4.34 -1.10 -6.13
CA GLU A 213 -5.73 -0.99 -6.52
C GLU A 213 -6.29 0.33 -5.97
N ILE A 214 -7.15 0.99 -6.75
CA ILE A 214 -7.83 2.24 -6.37
C ILE A 214 -9.30 2.22 -6.75
N ASP A 215 -10.14 2.71 -5.84
CA ASP A 215 -11.60 2.65 -5.95
C ASP A 215 -12.14 3.88 -6.68
N VAL A 216 -12.69 3.71 -7.88
CA VAL A 216 -13.19 4.80 -8.71
C VAL A 216 -14.70 4.99 -8.56
N ARG A 217 -15.12 6.23 -8.29
CA ARG A 217 -16.51 6.69 -8.29
C ARG A 217 -16.68 7.95 -9.12
N TYR A 218 -17.92 8.34 -9.38
CA TYR A 218 -18.27 9.63 -9.97
C TYR A 218 -18.90 10.59 -8.96
N THR A 219 -18.56 11.85 -9.11
CA THR A 219 -19.32 12.97 -8.54
C THR A 219 -20.60 13.25 -9.34
N LYS A 220 -21.48 14.10 -8.80
CA LYS A 220 -22.73 14.54 -9.45
C LYS A 220 -22.52 15.13 -10.84
N ASP A 221 -21.43 15.88 -11.01
CA ASP A 221 -21.00 16.51 -12.26
C ASP A 221 -20.16 15.58 -13.15
N GLY A 222 -20.05 14.30 -12.78
CA GLY A 222 -19.44 13.25 -13.58
C GLY A 222 -17.91 13.33 -13.63
N VAL A 223 -17.26 13.77 -12.55
CA VAL A 223 -15.81 13.74 -12.40
C VAL A 223 -15.41 12.42 -11.72
N PRO A 224 -14.53 11.60 -12.32
CA PRO A 224 -13.97 10.43 -11.66
C PRO A 224 -13.09 10.81 -10.46
N ILE A 225 -13.40 10.25 -9.30
CA ILE A 225 -12.68 10.46 -8.03
C ILE A 225 -12.34 9.13 -7.37
N LEU A 226 -11.38 9.15 -6.44
CA LEU A 226 -11.08 7.97 -5.64
C LEU A 226 -11.84 7.95 -4.31
N TYR A 227 -12.74 6.99 -4.13
CA TYR A 227 -13.50 6.81 -2.89
C TYR A 227 -14.20 5.45 -2.85
N HIS A 228 -13.97 4.65 -1.80
CA HIS A 228 -14.51 3.29 -1.71
C HIS A 228 -16.03 3.24 -1.43
N ASP A 229 -16.49 3.89 -0.35
CA ASP A 229 -17.87 3.71 0.15
C ASP A 229 -18.89 4.45 -0.71
N ASN A 230 -20.14 3.97 -0.78
CA ASN A 230 -21.18 4.66 -1.55
C ASN A 230 -21.54 6.03 -0.96
N THR A 231 -21.35 6.20 0.36
CA THR A 231 -21.77 7.40 1.09
C THR A 231 -20.60 8.08 1.78
N LEU A 232 -20.63 9.42 1.85
CA LEU A 232 -19.79 10.20 2.76
C LEU A 232 -20.08 9.78 4.19
N ASN A 233 -19.05 9.33 4.89
CA ASN A 233 -19.18 8.81 6.24
C ASN A 233 -17.92 9.02 7.10
N LEU A 234 -18.11 9.02 8.42
CA LEU A 234 -17.06 9.33 9.39
C LEU A 234 -15.96 8.24 9.51
N ARG A 235 -16.07 7.10 8.81
CA ARG A 235 -14.97 6.15 8.70
C ARG A 235 -13.86 6.68 7.78
N LEU A 236 -14.22 7.49 6.79
CA LEU A 236 -13.31 7.91 5.72
C LEU A 236 -12.98 9.39 5.74
N VAL A 237 -13.87 10.22 6.27
CA VAL A 237 -13.72 11.68 6.23
C VAL A 237 -13.78 12.29 7.62
N GLN A 238 -13.08 13.42 7.77
CA GLN A 238 -13.26 14.31 8.91
C GLN A 238 -14.68 14.89 8.90
N LYS A 239 -15.21 15.16 10.09
CA LYS A 239 -16.56 15.71 10.26
C LYS A 239 -16.68 17.06 9.55
N ASN A 240 -17.53 17.14 8.52
CA ASN A 240 -17.70 18.32 7.67
C ASN A 240 -19.17 18.74 7.42
N GLY A 241 -20.13 18.04 8.04
CA GLY A 241 -21.57 18.34 7.92
C GLY A 241 -22.27 17.75 6.68
N LEU A 242 -21.52 17.21 5.71
CA LEU A 242 -22.08 16.47 4.57
C LEU A 242 -22.20 14.98 4.89
N LEU A 243 -23.29 14.35 4.44
CA LEU A 243 -23.60 12.94 4.63
C LEU A 243 -24.45 12.42 3.46
N GLY A 244 -24.34 11.14 3.15
CA GLY A 244 -25.13 10.49 2.11
C GLY A 244 -24.32 10.20 0.84
N PRO A 245 -24.98 9.77 -0.26
CA PRO A 245 -24.32 9.29 -1.46
C PRO A 245 -23.29 10.26 -2.04
N ILE A 246 -22.11 9.75 -2.38
CA ILE A 246 -21.01 10.54 -2.98
C ILE A 246 -21.46 11.23 -4.28
N GLU A 247 -22.25 10.52 -5.07
CA GLU A 247 -22.79 10.99 -6.36
C GLU A 247 -23.78 12.17 -6.24
N ASN A 248 -24.19 12.56 -5.03
CA ASN A 248 -25.03 13.74 -4.83
C ASN A 248 -24.25 15.07 -4.81
N TYR A 249 -22.92 15.02 -4.77
CA TYR A 249 -22.06 16.20 -4.62
C TYR A 249 -21.23 16.44 -5.87
N THR A 250 -21.03 17.71 -6.23
CA THR A 250 -20.07 18.08 -7.28
C THR A 250 -18.64 17.94 -6.78
N TYR A 251 -17.68 17.80 -7.69
CA TYR A 251 -16.27 17.75 -7.28
C TYR A 251 -15.84 19.00 -6.51
N GLN A 252 -16.30 20.18 -6.93
CA GLN A 252 -16.00 21.44 -6.23
C GLN A 252 -16.50 21.42 -4.78
N GLN A 253 -17.70 20.89 -4.51
CA GLN A 253 -18.22 20.76 -3.14
C GLN A 253 -17.35 19.82 -2.31
N LEU A 254 -17.01 18.64 -2.84
CA LEU A 254 -16.16 17.68 -2.16
C LEU A 254 -14.77 18.25 -1.89
N ASN A 255 -14.12 18.84 -2.90
CA ASN A 255 -12.78 19.40 -2.78
C ASN A 255 -12.70 20.55 -1.76
N ASN A 256 -13.75 21.37 -1.64
CA ASN A 256 -13.74 22.51 -0.73
C ASN A 256 -14.13 22.15 0.71
N LEU A 257 -15.06 21.22 0.89
CA LEU A 257 -15.71 20.97 2.18
C LEU A 257 -15.28 19.66 2.84
N VAL A 258 -14.76 18.71 2.08
CA VAL A 258 -14.47 17.36 2.58
C VAL A 258 -12.96 17.15 2.68
N ARG A 259 -12.54 16.60 3.81
CA ARG A 259 -11.19 16.05 3.99
C ARG A 259 -11.29 14.59 4.41
N LEU A 260 -10.43 13.76 3.84
CA LEU A 260 -10.21 12.40 4.29
C LEU A 260 -9.69 12.42 5.73
N ILE A 261 -9.69 11.27 6.40
CA ILE A 261 -9.46 11.20 7.85
C ILE A 261 -8.13 11.85 8.29
N ASN A 262 -7.07 11.71 7.49
CA ASN A 262 -5.75 12.31 7.75
C ASN A 262 -5.58 13.73 7.16
N GLY A 263 -6.66 14.36 6.72
CA GLY A 263 -6.66 15.76 6.27
C GLY A 263 -6.39 15.96 4.78
N GLU A 264 -6.21 14.90 3.99
CA GLU A 264 -6.07 15.01 2.54
C GLU A 264 -7.40 15.35 1.86
N LYS A 265 -7.35 15.84 0.62
CA LYS A 265 -8.54 15.93 -0.23
C LYS A 265 -8.90 14.56 -0.82
N ILE A 266 -10.14 14.41 -1.25
CA ILE A 266 -10.54 13.31 -2.14
C ILE A 266 -9.94 13.60 -3.53
N PRO A 267 -9.01 12.78 -4.05
CA PRO A 267 -8.35 13.07 -5.32
C PRO A 267 -9.25 12.72 -6.50
N THR A 268 -9.05 13.40 -7.63
CA THR A 268 -9.55 12.90 -8.92
C THR A 268 -8.74 11.70 -9.37
N LEU A 269 -9.30 10.89 -10.28
CA LEU A 269 -8.55 9.80 -10.90
C LEU A 269 -7.30 10.31 -11.65
N GLU A 270 -7.38 11.49 -12.28
CA GLU A 270 -6.23 12.09 -12.97
C GLU A 270 -5.11 12.47 -12.00
N GLU A 271 -5.45 13.05 -10.85
CA GLU A 271 -4.46 13.40 -9.81
C GLU A 271 -3.76 12.14 -9.26
N ALA A 272 -4.52 11.07 -9.04
CA ALA A 272 -3.98 9.80 -8.59
C ALA A 272 -3.02 9.17 -9.61
N LEU A 273 -3.44 9.08 -10.89
CA LEU A 273 -2.60 8.50 -11.94
C LEU A 273 -1.39 9.38 -12.27
N ASP A 274 -1.48 10.70 -12.07
CA ASP A 274 -0.34 11.60 -12.18
C ASP A 274 0.68 11.30 -11.08
N ALA A 275 0.23 11.12 -9.84
CA ALA A 275 1.10 10.73 -8.74
C ALA A 275 1.78 9.37 -8.99
N VAL A 276 1.03 8.36 -9.48
CA VAL A 276 1.60 7.06 -9.83
C VAL A 276 2.71 7.22 -10.88
N LEU A 277 2.43 7.95 -11.96
CA LEU A 277 3.33 8.09 -13.11
C LEU A 277 4.57 8.91 -12.78
N ASN A 278 4.42 9.98 -12.01
CA ASN A 278 5.46 11.00 -11.84
C ASN A 278 6.17 10.95 -10.48
N ASN A 279 5.54 10.36 -9.44
CA ASN A 279 6.08 10.40 -8.08
C ASN A 279 6.47 9.03 -7.51
N THR A 280 6.10 7.92 -8.15
CA THR A 280 6.33 6.57 -7.62
C THR A 280 7.09 5.68 -8.60
N SER A 281 7.58 4.54 -8.12
CA SER A 281 8.13 3.44 -8.93
C SER A 281 7.12 2.33 -9.23
N LEU A 282 5.83 2.53 -8.92
CA LEU A 282 4.79 1.52 -9.14
C LEU A 282 4.68 1.14 -10.63
N GLU A 283 4.40 -0.13 -10.87
CA GLU A 283 4.36 -0.73 -12.22
C GLU A 283 2.95 -1.19 -12.62
N PHE A 284 2.01 -1.23 -11.67
CA PHE A 284 0.66 -1.72 -11.92
C PHE A 284 -0.41 -0.89 -11.18
N VAL A 285 -1.51 -0.59 -11.87
CA VAL A 285 -2.70 0.05 -11.30
C VAL A 285 -3.95 -0.72 -11.74
N TRP A 286 -4.72 -1.19 -10.76
CA TRP A 286 -6.06 -1.72 -10.91
C TRP A 286 -7.07 -0.64 -10.54
N LEU A 287 -7.89 -0.21 -11.51
CA LEU A 287 -9.00 0.72 -11.29
C LEU A 287 -10.26 -0.08 -10.95
N ASP A 288 -10.62 -0.20 -9.67
CA ASP A 288 -11.85 -0.88 -9.24
C ASP A 288 -13.03 0.08 -9.40
N THR A 289 -13.94 -0.22 -10.33
CA THR A 289 -15.09 0.65 -10.60
C THR A 289 -16.23 0.36 -9.64
N LYS A 290 -16.52 1.32 -8.75
CA LYS A 290 -17.55 1.19 -7.69
C LYS A 290 -18.91 1.79 -8.05
N TYR A 291 -19.10 2.18 -9.29
CA TYR A 291 -20.31 2.82 -9.79
C TYR A 291 -20.91 2.02 -10.94
N ILE A 292 -22.19 2.24 -11.20
CA ILE A 292 -22.91 1.71 -12.36
C ILE A 292 -23.19 2.87 -13.30
N GLY A 293 -22.68 2.83 -14.53
CA GLY A 293 -22.85 3.91 -15.50
C GLY A 293 -21.79 3.93 -16.59
N PRO A 294 -21.77 4.98 -17.43
CA PRO A 294 -20.80 5.10 -18.52
C PRO A 294 -19.35 5.03 -18.03
N MET A 295 -18.55 4.22 -18.72
CA MET A 295 -17.13 3.99 -18.41
C MET A 295 -16.19 4.78 -19.33
N ASP A 296 -16.75 5.60 -20.23
CA ASP A 296 -16.06 6.38 -21.25
C ASP A 296 -15.03 7.34 -20.66
N LYS A 297 -15.35 8.07 -19.58
CA LYS A 297 -14.38 8.99 -18.95
C LYS A 297 -13.25 8.23 -18.24
N VAL A 298 -13.56 7.13 -17.55
CA VAL A 298 -12.54 6.27 -16.91
C VAL A 298 -11.63 5.66 -17.98
N GLN A 299 -12.19 5.16 -19.09
CA GLN A 299 -11.45 4.68 -20.25
C GLN A 299 -10.56 5.77 -20.83
N ALA A 300 -11.09 6.97 -21.08
CA ALA A 300 -10.33 8.09 -21.65
C ALA A 300 -9.14 8.48 -20.77
N ILE A 301 -9.34 8.54 -19.45
CA ILE A 301 -8.26 8.81 -18.48
C ILE A 301 -7.25 7.66 -18.48
N GLN A 302 -7.69 6.40 -18.44
CA GLN A 302 -6.79 5.24 -18.53
C GLN A 302 -5.91 5.33 -19.78
N GLN A 303 -6.50 5.55 -20.96
CA GLN A 303 -5.78 5.64 -22.23
C GLN A 303 -4.77 6.80 -22.24
N LYS A 304 -5.17 7.97 -21.74
CA LYS A 304 -4.29 9.13 -21.58
C LYS A 304 -3.05 8.77 -20.76
N TYR A 305 -3.22 8.13 -19.60
CA TYR A 305 -2.09 7.79 -18.72
C TYR A 305 -1.26 6.61 -19.22
N ARG A 306 -1.86 5.66 -19.93
CA ARG A 306 -1.11 4.62 -20.67
C ARG A 306 -0.19 5.24 -21.71
N GLN A 307 -0.70 6.17 -22.51
CA GLN A 307 0.11 6.86 -23.52
C GLN A 307 1.22 7.70 -22.87
N ARG A 308 0.91 8.42 -21.78
CA ARG A 308 1.92 9.15 -21.01
C ARG A 308 3.00 8.23 -20.42
N ALA A 309 2.63 7.06 -19.93
CA ALA A 309 3.58 6.06 -19.43
C ALA A 309 4.55 5.58 -20.52
N ILE A 310 4.03 5.28 -21.73
CA ILE A 310 4.84 4.92 -22.88
C ILE A 310 5.84 6.03 -23.23
N LEU A 311 5.37 7.29 -23.31
CA LEU A 311 6.22 8.44 -23.60
C LEU A 311 7.29 8.67 -22.52
N ALA A 312 6.95 8.41 -21.26
CA ALA A 312 7.86 8.49 -20.12
C ALA A 312 8.76 7.25 -19.98
N ARG A 313 8.66 6.27 -20.88
CA ARG A 313 9.39 4.98 -20.82
C ARG A 313 9.18 4.24 -19.49
N ARG A 314 7.98 4.38 -18.92
CA ARG A 314 7.57 3.71 -17.69
C ARG A 314 6.94 2.36 -18.02
N ASN A 315 7.43 1.31 -17.37
CA ASN A 315 6.75 0.02 -17.33
C ASN A 315 5.54 0.12 -16.37
N LEU A 316 4.49 0.82 -16.79
CA LEU A 316 3.28 1.03 -16.00
C LEU A 316 2.07 0.47 -16.75
N ARG A 317 1.44 -0.55 -16.17
CA ARG A 317 0.19 -1.14 -16.67
C ARG A 317 -0.98 -0.59 -15.86
N ILE A 318 -1.98 -0.08 -16.55
CA ILE A 318 -3.23 0.41 -15.94
C ILE A 318 -4.37 -0.40 -16.55
N VAL A 319 -5.17 -1.05 -15.71
CA VAL A 319 -6.31 -1.87 -16.11
C VAL A 319 -7.58 -1.41 -15.40
N ILE A 320 -8.73 -1.56 -16.06
CA ILE A 320 -10.03 -1.41 -15.41
C ILE A 320 -10.46 -2.77 -14.86
N GLY A 321 -10.79 -2.82 -13.57
CA GLY A 321 -11.42 -3.97 -12.93
C GLY A 321 -12.90 -4.04 -13.24
N LEU A 322 -13.40 -5.25 -13.49
CA LEU A 322 -14.80 -5.54 -13.74
C LEU A 322 -15.35 -6.42 -12.60
N PRO A 323 -15.81 -5.80 -11.49
CA PRO A 323 -16.25 -6.51 -10.28
C PRO A 323 -17.66 -7.11 -10.38
N SER A 324 -18.45 -6.73 -11.39
CA SER A 324 -19.85 -7.10 -11.50
C SER A 324 -20.31 -7.22 -12.96
N THR A 325 -21.47 -7.84 -13.16
CA THR A 325 -22.12 -7.91 -14.48
C THR A 325 -22.48 -6.52 -15.02
N ASP A 326 -22.78 -5.56 -14.15
CA ASP A 326 -23.06 -4.17 -14.56
C ASP A 326 -21.79 -3.46 -15.06
N ALA A 327 -20.64 -3.73 -14.43
CA ALA A 327 -19.35 -3.23 -14.91
C ALA A 327 -18.99 -3.88 -16.25
N VAL A 328 -19.26 -5.17 -16.42
CA VAL A 328 -19.10 -5.87 -17.70
C VAL A 328 -19.98 -5.26 -18.79
N ALA A 329 -21.26 -5.00 -18.52
CA ALA A 329 -22.17 -4.36 -19.46
C ALA A 329 -21.69 -2.95 -19.84
N SER A 330 -21.22 -2.18 -18.85
CA SER A 330 -20.66 -0.84 -19.06
C SER A 330 -19.39 -0.87 -19.93
N TYR A 331 -18.52 -1.85 -19.73
CA TYR A 331 -17.34 -2.08 -20.58
C TYR A 331 -17.74 -2.49 -22.02
N GLN A 332 -18.70 -3.42 -22.17
CA GLN A 332 -19.17 -3.88 -23.48
C GLN A 332 -19.78 -2.75 -24.33
N ALA A 333 -20.38 -1.75 -23.67
CA ALA A 333 -20.93 -0.54 -24.28
C ALA A 333 -19.87 0.46 -24.77
N LEU A 334 -18.60 0.31 -24.39
CA LEU A 334 -17.52 1.18 -24.89
C LEU A 334 -17.28 0.95 -26.39
N SER A 335 -17.13 2.04 -27.12
CA SER A 335 -16.79 2.03 -28.55
C SER A 335 -15.38 1.49 -28.80
N ASP A 336 -14.43 1.81 -27.93
CA ASP A 336 -13.01 1.40 -28.03
C ASP A 336 -12.63 0.29 -27.03
N LYS A 337 -13.56 -0.63 -26.74
CA LYS A 337 -13.34 -1.70 -25.74
C LYS A 337 -12.15 -2.61 -26.05
N GLU A 338 -11.89 -2.89 -27.33
CA GLU A 338 -10.81 -3.79 -27.77
C GLU A 338 -9.41 -3.26 -27.43
N ASN A 339 -9.24 -1.94 -27.37
CA ASN A 339 -7.97 -1.30 -27.02
C ASN A 339 -7.86 -0.96 -25.53
N THR A 340 -8.81 -1.38 -24.71
CA THR A 340 -8.93 -1.03 -23.28
C THR A 340 -8.56 -2.21 -22.40
N PRO A 341 -7.36 -2.23 -21.79
CA PRO A 341 -6.97 -3.26 -20.85
C PRO A 341 -7.93 -3.35 -19.67
N ILE A 342 -8.36 -4.58 -19.43
CA ILE A 342 -9.26 -4.95 -18.34
C ILE A 342 -8.71 -6.13 -17.54
N LEU A 343 -9.23 -6.26 -16.34
CA LEU A 343 -9.12 -7.40 -15.44
C LEU A 343 -10.55 -7.81 -15.06
N CYS A 344 -10.83 -9.11 -15.06
CA CYS A 344 -12.14 -9.64 -14.69
C CYS A 344 -12.09 -10.34 -13.31
N GLU A 345 -13.02 -9.98 -12.43
CA GLU A 345 -13.08 -10.50 -11.06
C GLU A 345 -14.13 -11.61 -10.86
N LEU A 346 -14.91 -11.86 -11.92
CA LEU A 346 -15.94 -12.88 -11.96
C LEU A 346 -15.32 -14.25 -12.26
N ASP A 347 -16.05 -15.12 -12.94
CA ASP A 347 -15.59 -16.46 -13.29
C ASP A 347 -14.67 -16.49 -14.53
N THR A 348 -14.04 -17.64 -14.75
CA THR A 348 -13.16 -17.88 -15.90
C THR A 348 -13.90 -17.85 -17.23
N ALA A 349 -15.19 -18.20 -17.26
CA ALA A 349 -16.00 -18.17 -18.48
C ALA A 349 -16.22 -16.73 -18.97
N THR A 350 -16.57 -15.84 -18.06
CA THR A 350 -16.72 -14.41 -18.30
C THR A 350 -15.38 -13.77 -18.67
N THR A 351 -14.30 -14.15 -17.98
CA THR A 351 -12.95 -13.67 -18.32
C THR A 351 -12.58 -14.03 -19.76
N ARG A 352 -12.88 -15.26 -20.21
CA ARG A 352 -12.64 -15.71 -21.59
C ARG A 352 -13.53 -14.98 -22.59
N SER A 353 -14.82 -14.81 -22.30
CA SER A 353 -15.76 -14.15 -23.22
C SER A 353 -15.40 -12.67 -23.45
N LEU A 354 -14.80 -12.02 -22.46
CA LEU A 354 -14.29 -10.65 -22.57
C LEU A 354 -12.88 -10.57 -23.14
N ASN A 355 -12.23 -11.71 -23.40
CA ASN A 355 -10.81 -11.79 -23.75
C ASN A 355 -9.90 -11.02 -22.75
N ALA A 356 -10.27 -10.97 -21.47
CA ALA A 356 -9.54 -10.21 -20.46
C ALA A 356 -8.19 -10.87 -20.15
N ARG A 357 -7.09 -10.13 -20.27
CA ARG A 357 -5.72 -10.68 -20.05
C ARG A 357 -5.44 -11.06 -18.59
N ILE A 358 -6.28 -10.62 -17.67
CA ILE A 358 -6.12 -10.86 -16.24
C ILE A 358 -7.42 -11.38 -15.65
N TRP A 359 -7.32 -12.47 -14.90
CA TRP A 359 -8.37 -12.99 -14.02
C TRP A 359 -7.99 -12.72 -12.57
N ALA A 360 -8.94 -12.27 -11.75
CA ALA A 360 -8.68 -12.01 -10.34
C ALA A 360 -9.85 -12.49 -9.48
N PRO A 361 -9.93 -13.78 -9.15
CA PRO A 361 -10.98 -14.28 -8.28
C PRO A 361 -10.77 -13.81 -6.82
N ARG A 362 -11.89 -13.73 -6.10
CA ARG A 362 -11.85 -13.51 -4.65
C ARG A 362 -11.26 -14.71 -3.91
N TRP A 363 -10.46 -14.47 -2.88
CA TRP A 363 -9.74 -15.51 -2.13
C TRP A 363 -10.67 -16.48 -1.38
N THR A 364 -11.89 -16.03 -1.02
CA THR A 364 -12.88 -16.85 -0.30
C THR A 364 -13.46 -17.99 -1.12
N LEU A 365 -13.15 -18.06 -2.43
CA LEU A 365 -13.42 -19.23 -3.27
C LEU A 365 -12.34 -20.31 -3.15
N GLY A 366 -11.33 -20.09 -2.30
CA GLY A 366 -10.17 -20.98 -2.16
C GLY A 366 -9.11 -20.77 -3.25
N PRO A 367 -8.08 -21.63 -3.26
CA PRO A 367 -6.91 -21.46 -4.14
C PRO A 367 -7.21 -21.69 -5.62
N GLN A 368 -8.34 -22.35 -5.97
CA GLN A 368 -8.78 -22.58 -7.35
C GLN A 368 -7.65 -23.10 -8.27
N THR A 369 -6.82 -24.02 -7.74
CA THR A 369 -5.52 -24.38 -8.33
C THR A 369 -5.63 -24.87 -9.77
N ALA A 370 -6.66 -25.65 -10.09
CA ALA A 370 -6.86 -26.18 -11.44
C ALA A 370 -7.25 -25.06 -12.43
N GLU A 371 -8.15 -24.17 -12.03
CA GLU A 371 -8.59 -23.03 -12.83
C GLU A 371 -7.45 -22.02 -13.02
N VAL A 372 -6.69 -21.74 -11.97
CA VAL A 372 -5.51 -20.86 -12.03
C VAL A 372 -4.50 -21.40 -13.05
N ALA A 373 -4.14 -22.69 -12.95
CA ALA A 373 -3.22 -23.33 -13.87
C ALA A 373 -3.75 -23.31 -15.33
N ALA A 374 -5.04 -23.56 -15.52
CA ALA A 374 -5.66 -23.50 -16.85
C ALA A 374 -5.60 -22.08 -17.45
N MET A 375 -5.91 -21.05 -16.66
CA MET A 375 -5.88 -19.65 -17.12
C MET A 375 -4.44 -19.20 -17.43
N GLN A 376 -3.46 -19.61 -16.62
CA GLN A 376 -2.04 -19.35 -16.89
C GLN A 376 -1.54 -20.09 -18.15
N ALA A 377 -1.99 -21.32 -18.38
CA ALA A 377 -1.68 -22.06 -19.61
C ALA A 377 -2.25 -21.38 -20.87
N GLU A 378 -3.33 -20.59 -20.74
CA GLU A 378 -3.86 -19.71 -21.78
C GLU A 378 -3.07 -18.39 -21.94
N GLY A 379 -2.00 -18.18 -21.16
CA GLY A 379 -1.20 -16.95 -21.17
C GLY A 379 -1.85 -15.78 -20.43
N ARG A 380 -2.85 -16.04 -19.58
CA ARG A 380 -3.47 -15.00 -18.74
C ARG A 380 -2.73 -14.88 -17.42
N THR A 381 -2.67 -13.66 -16.89
CA THR A 381 -2.20 -13.40 -15.53
C THR A 381 -3.32 -13.68 -14.54
N VAL A 382 -3.02 -14.31 -13.40
CA VAL A 382 -4.00 -14.60 -12.37
C VAL A 382 -3.61 -13.97 -11.04
N PHE A 383 -4.46 -13.11 -10.51
CA PHE A 383 -4.31 -12.48 -9.20
C PHE A 383 -5.33 -13.06 -8.20
N VAL A 384 -5.17 -12.73 -6.92
CA VAL A 384 -6.16 -13.06 -5.88
C VAL A 384 -6.40 -11.87 -4.96
N TRP A 385 -7.64 -11.65 -4.54
CA TRP A 385 -8.03 -10.51 -3.70
C TRP A 385 -9.17 -10.79 -2.72
N THR A 386 -9.41 -9.96 -1.70
CA THR A 386 -8.39 -9.22 -0.95
C THR A 386 -7.89 -10.16 0.14
N LEU A 387 -6.63 -10.58 0.07
CA LEU A 387 -6.07 -11.57 0.98
C LEU A 387 -5.23 -10.89 2.06
N ASP A 388 -5.75 -10.85 3.28
CA ASP A 388 -5.13 -10.14 4.41
C ASP A 388 -4.55 -11.06 5.48
N GLU A 389 -5.06 -12.30 5.60
CA GLU A 389 -4.63 -13.22 6.66
C GLU A 389 -3.20 -13.73 6.40
N PRO A 390 -2.21 -13.43 7.28
CA PRO A 390 -0.81 -13.76 7.06
C PRO A 390 -0.54 -15.25 6.79
N GLU A 391 -1.28 -16.14 7.44
CA GLU A 391 -1.16 -17.59 7.27
C GLU A 391 -1.55 -18.00 5.85
N PHE A 392 -2.67 -17.48 5.32
CA PHE A 392 -3.10 -17.76 3.95
C PHE A 392 -2.20 -17.08 2.92
N ILE A 393 -1.69 -15.86 3.19
CA ILE A 393 -0.69 -15.20 2.33
C ILE A 393 0.55 -16.10 2.20
N ARG A 394 1.06 -16.63 3.33
CA ARG A 394 2.20 -17.54 3.34
C ARG A 394 1.94 -18.81 2.54
N GLU A 395 0.78 -19.44 2.75
CA GLU A 395 0.39 -20.66 2.04
C GLU A 395 0.30 -20.44 0.53
N PHE A 396 -0.35 -19.36 0.11
CA PHE A 396 -0.55 -19.05 -1.31
C PHE A 396 0.77 -18.74 -2.01
N ILE A 397 1.68 -18.03 -1.33
CA ILE A 397 3.03 -17.78 -1.85
C ILE A 397 3.83 -19.08 -1.93
N ALA A 398 3.76 -19.94 -0.91
CA ALA A 398 4.47 -21.22 -0.88
C ALA A 398 3.98 -22.21 -1.95
N GLN A 399 2.67 -22.22 -2.23
CA GLN A 399 2.09 -23.03 -3.30
C GLN A 399 2.41 -22.48 -4.70
N ASN A 400 2.88 -21.23 -4.80
CA ASN A 400 3.33 -20.60 -6.03
C ASN A 400 2.28 -20.61 -7.16
N THR A 401 1.00 -20.48 -6.80
CA THR A 401 -0.12 -20.63 -7.75
C THR A 401 -0.44 -19.32 -8.47
N PHE A 402 -0.53 -18.21 -7.76
CA PHE A 402 -0.91 -16.91 -8.32
C PHE A 402 0.29 -16.10 -8.83
N ASP A 403 0.02 -15.19 -9.76
CA ASP A 403 0.98 -14.20 -10.28
C ASP A 403 1.02 -12.92 -9.43
N GLY A 404 0.08 -12.76 -8.51
CA GLY A 404 0.02 -11.62 -7.61
C GLY A 404 -1.07 -11.69 -6.56
N ILE A 405 -0.91 -10.92 -5.49
CA ILE A 405 -1.85 -10.80 -4.37
C ILE A 405 -2.20 -9.33 -4.19
N LEU A 406 -3.49 -9.06 -4.08
CA LEU A 406 -4.01 -7.78 -3.57
C LEU A 406 -4.30 -7.91 -2.07
N SER A 407 -3.73 -7.03 -1.26
CA SER A 407 -3.82 -7.09 0.20
C SER A 407 -3.83 -5.69 0.82
N ASN A 408 -4.49 -5.56 1.97
CA ASN A 408 -4.30 -4.41 2.88
C ASN A 408 -2.94 -4.46 3.60
N TYR A 409 -2.29 -5.63 3.60
CA TYR A 409 -1.01 -5.88 4.26
C TYR A 409 0.07 -6.25 3.24
N SER A 410 0.27 -5.38 2.25
CA SER A 410 1.31 -5.55 1.22
C SER A 410 2.71 -5.80 1.79
N SER A 411 3.00 -5.33 3.02
CA SER A 411 4.28 -5.56 3.70
C SER A 411 4.53 -7.02 4.05
N VAL A 412 3.50 -7.76 4.48
CA VAL A 412 3.66 -9.19 4.78
C VAL A 412 3.66 -10.04 3.51
N VAL A 413 2.94 -9.61 2.47
CA VAL A 413 3.06 -10.20 1.13
C VAL A 413 4.50 -10.05 0.61
N ALA A 414 5.09 -8.86 0.75
CA ALA A 414 6.48 -8.61 0.40
C ALA A 414 7.45 -9.45 1.23
N TYR A 415 7.24 -9.55 2.54
CA TYR A 415 8.04 -10.43 3.40
C TYR A 415 8.05 -11.87 2.90
N TYR A 416 6.88 -12.49 2.73
CA TYR A 416 6.78 -13.88 2.33
C TYR A 416 7.26 -14.12 0.89
N HIS A 417 6.95 -13.21 -0.04
CA HIS A 417 7.38 -13.34 -1.43
C HIS A 417 8.90 -13.27 -1.53
N TYR A 418 9.51 -12.20 -1.02
CA TYR A 418 10.95 -12.01 -1.17
C TYR A 418 11.79 -12.97 -0.33
N SER A 419 11.22 -13.54 0.74
CA SER A 419 11.90 -14.56 1.55
C SER A 419 11.62 -16.00 1.08
N SER A 420 10.68 -16.24 0.18
CA SER A 420 10.51 -17.57 -0.44
C SER A 420 11.73 -17.97 -1.28
N GLN A 421 11.91 -19.28 -1.50
CA GLN A 421 12.94 -19.84 -2.38
C GLN A 421 12.29 -20.46 -3.61
#